data_AF-A0A2P2JGJ2-F1
#
_entry.id   AF-A0A2P2JGJ2-F1
#
_cell.length_a   1.000
_cell.length_b   1.000
_cell.length_c   1.000
_cell.angle_alpha   90.00
_cell.angle_beta   90.00
_cell.angle_gamma   90.00
#
_symmetry.space_group_name_H-M   'P 1'
#
loop_
_entity.id
_entity.type
_entity.pdbx_description
1 polymer ?
#
loop_
_entity_poly.entity_id
_entity_poly.type
_entity_poly.pdbx_seq_one_letter_code
_entity_poly.pdbx_strand_id
1 'polypeptide(L)' 'MWASTHNDTLKGKMSAVVSALSACQDKIGTGYLSAFPSELFDRFEAIKPVWAPYYTIHKVNLPSSCL' A
#
# COMPACT_ATOMS: atom_id res chain seq x y z
N MET A 1 12.94 -11.44 -6.63
CA MET A 1 13.11 -11.28 -8.09
C MET A 1 14.31 -10.40 -8.46
N TRP A 2 14.51 -9.18 -7.92
CA TRP A 2 15.79 -8.47 -8.11
C TRP A 2 16.93 -9.05 -7.26
N ALA A 3 16.71 -9.27 -5.96
CA ALA A 3 17.74 -9.77 -5.04
C ALA A 3 18.33 -11.14 -5.44
N SER A 4 17.66 -11.89 -6.31
CA SER A 4 18.10 -13.20 -6.80
C SER A 4 18.72 -13.15 -8.19
N THR A 5 18.56 -12.05 -8.94
CA THR A 5 18.93 -11.97 -10.37
C THR A 5 19.74 -10.71 -10.70
N HIS A 6 19.86 -9.77 -9.76
CA HIS A 6 20.56 -8.47 -9.88
C HIS A 6 20.23 -7.70 -11.17
N ASN A 7 19.02 -7.88 -11.72
CA ASN A 7 18.62 -7.26 -12.97
C ASN A 7 18.20 -5.80 -12.74
N ASP A 8 19.06 -4.85 -13.07
CA ASP A 8 18.84 -3.42 -12.82
C ASP A 8 17.59 -2.85 -13.51
N THR A 9 17.17 -3.41 -14.64
CA THR A 9 15.91 -3.02 -15.30
C THR A 9 14.70 -3.32 -14.42
N LEU A 10 14.70 -4.45 -13.71
CA LEU A 10 13.64 -4.78 -12.75
C LEU A 10 13.70 -3.88 -11.52
N LYS A 11 14.90 -3.53 -11.05
CA LYS A 11 15.08 -2.56 -9.95
C LYS A 11 14.47 -1.22 -10.31
N GLY A 12 14.81 -0.67 -11.47
CA GLY A 12 14.29 0.63 -11.93
C GLY A 12 12.76 0.66 -12.00
N LYS A 13 12.14 -0.39 -12.54
CA LYS A 13 10.68 -0.52 -12.61
C LYS A 13 10.03 -0.58 -11.21
N MET A 14 10.59 -1.37 -10.29
CA MET A 14 10.05 -1.44 -8.92
C MET A 14 10.23 -0.12 -8.17
N SER A 15 11.39 0.53 -8.29
CA SER A 15 11.66 1.83 -7.67
C SER A 15 10.71 2.92 -8.19
N ALA A 16 10.37 2.92 -9.48
CA ALA A 16 9.42 3.87 -10.04
C ALA A 16 8.01 3.71 -9.44
N VAL A 17 7.55 2.47 -9.26
CA VAL A 17 6.24 2.18 -8.64
C VAL A 17 6.22 2.60 -7.18
N VAL A 18 7.25 2.27 -6.41
CA VAL A 18 7.36 2.66 -4.99
C VAL A 18 7.43 4.19 -4.84
N SER A 19 8.16 4.88 -5.72
CA SER A 19 8.26 6.35 -5.67
C SER A 19 6.92 7.03 -5.95
N ALA A 20 6.15 6.52 -6.92
CA ALA A 20 4.81 7.04 -7.21
C ALA A 20 3.83 6.80 -6.03
N LEU A 21 3.91 5.63 -5.39
CA LEU A 21 3.13 5.31 -4.18
C LEU A 21 3.49 6.24 -3.01
N SER A 22 4.79 6.52 -2.80
CA SER A 22 5.26 7.48 -1.79
C SER A 22 4.72 8.88 -2.04
N ALA A 23 4.78 9.38 -3.28
CA ALA A 23 4.26 10.70 -3.61
C ALA A 23 2.74 10.83 -3.37
N CYS A 24 1.99 9.74 -3.57
CA CYS A 24 0.57 9.69 -3.20
C CYS A 24 0.38 9.70 -1.67
N GLN A 25 1.19 8.95 -0.93
CA GLN A 25 1.14 8.90 0.54
C GLN A 25 1.46 10.27 1.17
N ASP A 26 2.47 10.97 0.65
CA ASP A 26 2.88 12.31 1.09
C ASP A 26 1.74 13.33 0.88
N LYS A 27 1.05 13.24 -0.26
CA LYS A 27 -0.10 14.11 -0.56
C LYS A 27 -1.31 13.84 0.34
N ILE A 28 -1.53 12.58 0.72
CA ILE A 28 -2.63 12.19 1.60
C ILE A 28 -2.35 12.64 3.04
N GLY A 29 -1.07 12.69 3.46
CA GLY A 29 -0.65 13.33 4.71
C GLY A 29 -1.07 12.62 6.00
N THR A 30 -1.83 11.53 5.92
CA THR A 30 -2.26 10.72 7.08
C THR A 30 -1.35 9.51 7.33
N GLY A 31 -0.34 9.30 6.49
CA GLY A 31 0.52 8.12 6.52
C GLY A 31 -0.18 6.82 6.09
N TYR A 32 -1.48 6.86 5.80
CA TYR A 32 -2.26 5.73 5.35
C TYR A 32 -2.33 5.66 3.82
N LEU A 33 -1.83 4.56 3.24
CA LEU A 33 -1.90 4.31 1.81
C LEU A 33 -2.60 2.98 1.56
N SER A 34 -3.81 3.03 1.01
CA SER A 34 -4.51 1.84 0.57
C SER A 34 -5.38 2.15 -0.65
N ALA A 35 -5.74 1.12 -1.41
CA ALA A 35 -6.65 1.24 -2.56
C ALA A 35 -8.11 1.57 -2.14
N PHE A 36 -8.38 1.62 -0.83
CA PHE A 36 -9.71 1.74 -0.25
C PHE A 36 -9.76 2.88 0.80
N PRO A 37 -10.85 3.66 0.88
CA PRO A 37 -11.03 4.64 1.95
C PRO A 37 -11.17 3.95 3.31
N SER A 38 -10.76 4.65 4.38
CA SER A 38 -10.83 4.13 5.76
C SER A 38 -12.26 3.80 6.22
N GLU A 39 -13.27 4.44 5.62
CA GLU A 39 -14.69 4.17 5.90
C GLU A 39 -15.10 2.70 5.64
N LEU A 40 -14.35 1.96 4.82
CA LEU A 40 -14.60 0.55 4.57
C LEU A 40 -14.22 -0.33 5.78
N PHE A 41 -13.35 0.13 6.67
CA PHE A 41 -13.08 -0.54 7.95
C PHE A 41 -14.25 -0.32 8.91
N ASP A 42 -14.73 0.93 9.02
CA ASP A 42 -15.90 1.25 9.85
C ASP A 42 -17.13 0.44 9.43
N ARG A 43 -17.32 0.25 8.11
CA ARG A 43 -18.39 -0.61 7.58
C ARG A 43 -18.21 -2.08 7.91
N PHE A 44 -16.97 -2.59 7.91
CA PHE A 44 -16.69 -3.96 8.29
C PHE A 44 -16.95 -4.19 9.79
N GLU A 45 -16.51 -3.27 10.65
CA GLU A 45 -16.77 -3.31 12.09
C GLU A 45 -18.27 -3.21 12.41
N ALA A 46 -19.02 -2.45 11.61
CA ALA A 46 -20.47 -2.37 11.66
C ALA A 46 -21.21 -3.59 11.06
N ILE A 47 -20.51 -4.69 10.74
CA ILE A 47 -21.06 -5.95 10.19
C ILE A 47 -21.82 -5.72 8.86
N LYS A 48 -21.44 -4.69 8.09
CA LYS A 48 -22.00 -4.48 6.75
C LYS A 48 -21.22 -5.29 5.72
N PRO A 49 -21.87 -5.82 4.68
CA PRO A 49 -21.19 -6.56 3.62
C PRO A 49 -20.24 -5.62 2.87
N VAL A 50 -18.94 -5.86 3.03
CA VAL A 50 -17.87 -5.17 2.31
C VAL A 50 -16.88 -6.20 1.78
N TRP A 51 -16.24 -5.88 0.65
CA TRP A 51 -15.31 -6.78 -0.01
C TRP A 51 -13.97 -6.79 0.75
N ALA A 52 -13.84 -7.74 1.68
CA ALA A 52 -12.62 -8.13 2.40
C ALA A 52 -11.56 -7.02 2.60
N PRO A 53 -11.86 -5.94 3.34
CA PRO A 53 -10.96 -4.78 3.49
C PRO A 53 -9.64 -5.16 4.19
N TYR A 54 -9.68 -6.09 5.15
CA TYR A 54 -8.47 -6.65 5.78
C TYR A 54 -7.58 -7.46 4.81
N TYR A 55 -8.15 -8.02 3.74
CA TYR A 55 -7.38 -8.73 2.73
C TYR A 55 -6.52 -7.80 1.87
N THR A 56 -6.89 -6.52 1.75
CA THR A 56 -6.12 -5.58 0.93
C THR A 56 -5.03 -4.87 1.72
N ILE A 57 -5.30 -4.52 2.99
CA ILE A 57 -4.29 -3.89 3.87
C ILE A 57 -3.07 -4.78 4.05
N HIS A 58 -3.24 -6.08 4.37
CA HIS A 58 -2.07 -6.94 4.66
C HIS A 58 -1.12 -7.11 3.46
N LYS A 59 -1.54 -6.73 2.24
CA LYS A 59 -0.70 -6.77 1.03
C LYS A 59 0.01 -5.46 0.73
N VAL A 60 -0.50 -4.33 1.23
CA VAL A 60 -0.01 -2.98 0.91
C VAL A 60 0.67 -2.31 2.10
N ASN A 61 0.49 -2.83 3.33
CA ASN A 61 1.00 -2.21 4.55
C ASN A 61 2.53 -2.06 4.52
N LEU A 62 2.97 -0.88 4.08
CA LEU A 62 4.27 -0.30 4.38
C LEU A 62 4.06 0.54 5.64
N PRO A 63 4.36 0.01 6.84
CA PRO A 63 4.43 0.84 8.02
C PRO A 63 5.46 1.95 7.77
N SER A 64 4.98 3.19 7.74
CA SER A 64 5.78 4.41 7.60
C SER A 64 6.74 4.66 8.77
N SER A 65 6.83 3.73 9.73
CA SER A 65 7.72 3.75 10.90
C SER A 65 9.05 3.01 10.70
N CYS A 66 9.37 2.53 9.50
CA CYS A 66 10.66 1.91 9.16
C CYS A 66 11.44 2.75 8.12
N LEU A 67 11.54 4.06 8.38
CA LEU A 67 12.50 4.97 7.77
C LEU A 67 13.53 5.39 8.83
#